data_AF-A0A397JR83-F1
#
_entry.id   AF-A0A397JR83-F1
#
_cell.length_a   1.000
_cell.length_b   1.000
_cell.length_c   1.000
_cell.angle_alpha   90.00
_cell.angle_beta   90.00
_cell.angle_gamma   90.00
#
_symmetry.space_group_name_H-M   'P 1'
#
loop_
_entity.id
_entity.type
_entity.pdbx_description
1 polymer ?
#
loop_
_entity_poly.entity_id
_entity_poly.type
_entity_poly.pdbx_seq_one_letter_code
_entity_poly.pdbx_strand_id
1 'polypeptide(L)' 'MSTTEKRIPETQATPVTSDTHEQRSEKSYKSAAHNPNVSHEARINAAEKLAELHEERTGERIDPKYEASIGDAKAEERS' A
#
# COMPACT_ATOMS: atom_id res chain seq x y z
N MET A 1 9.44 -5.81 -30.94
CA MET A 1 8.24 -5.90 -30.08
C MET A 1 8.72 -5.72 -28.65
N SER A 2 8.61 -4.51 -28.10
CA SER A 2 8.97 -4.28 -26.68
C SER A 2 7.85 -4.84 -25.82
N THR A 3 8.09 -5.99 -25.21
CA THR A 3 7.25 -6.51 -24.14
C THR A 3 7.49 -5.62 -22.93
N THR A 4 6.65 -4.61 -22.74
CA THR A 4 6.62 -3.84 -21.50
C THR A 4 6.09 -4.78 -20.42
N GLU A 5 7.02 -5.41 -19.70
CA GLU A 5 6.75 -6.19 -18.50
C GLU A 5 6.01 -5.28 -17.53
N LYS A 6 4.71 -5.54 -17.32
CA LYS A 6 3.83 -4.75 -16.45
C LYS A 6 4.30 -5.02 -15.01
N ARG A 7 5.34 -4.32 -14.54
CA ARG A 7 5.87 -4.51 -13.18
C ARG A 7 4.91 -3.89 -12.18
N ILE A 8 4.48 -4.66 -11.19
CA ILE A 8 3.78 -4.13 -10.01
C ILE A 8 4.67 -3.04 -9.40
N PRO A 9 4.15 -1.81 -9.15
CA PRO A 9 4.93 -0.75 -8.54
C PRO A 9 5.41 -1.14 -7.13
N GLU A 10 6.62 -0.72 -6.78
CA GLU A 10 7.15 -0.91 -5.42
C GLU A 10 6.52 0.09 -4.46
N THR A 11 6.32 -0.32 -3.21
CA THR A 11 5.77 0.52 -2.13
C THR A 11 6.71 1.65 -1.74
N GLN A 12 6.15 2.85 -1.54
CA GLN A 12 6.85 4.01 -0.96
C GLN A 12 7.00 3.87 0.56
N ALA A 13 6.10 3.13 1.22
CA ALA A 13 6.15 2.96 2.67
C ALA A 13 7.39 2.14 3.10
N THR A 14 8.32 2.79 3.81
CA THR A 14 9.47 2.15 4.45
C THR A 14 9.05 0.99 5.36
N PRO A 15 9.86 -0.09 5.46
CA PRO A 15 9.54 -1.23 6.31
C PRO A 15 9.37 -0.82 7.77
N VAL A 16 8.31 -1.33 8.42
CA VAL A 16 8.04 -1.14 9.84
C VAL A 16 8.17 -2.47 10.58
N THR A 17 8.70 -2.43 11.81
CA THR A 17 8.64 -3.57 12.73
C THR A 17 7.21 -3.73 13.28
N SER A 18 6.98 -4.57 14.29
CA SER A 18 5.63 -4.78 14.84
C SER A 18 5.65 -4.84 16.36
N ASP A 19 6.49 -4.00 16.95
CA ASP A 19 6.78 -3.97 18.38
C ASP A 19 5.68 -3.19 19.11
N THR A 20 5.17 -2.11 18.51
CA THR A 20 4.06 -1.31 19.05
C THR A 20 2.72 -1.63 18.38
N HIS A 21 1.62 -1.11 18.95
CA HIS A 21 0.29 -1.28 18.36
C HIS A 21 0.16 -0.52 17.04
N GLU A 22 0.69 0.70 16.98
CA GLU A 22 0.68 1.60 15.83
C GLU A 22 1.41 0.96 14.65
N GLN A 23 2.58 0.37 14.90
CA GLN A 23 3.37 -0.34 13.89
C GLN A 23 2.64 -1.58 13.33
N ARG A 24 1.89 -2.31 14.17
CA ARG A 24 1.03 -3.42 13.71
C ARG A 24 -0.13 -2.92 12.86
N SER A 25 -0.72 -1.79 13.23
CA SER A 25 -1.78 -1.14 12.48
C SER A 25 -1.27 -0.67 11.12
N GLU A 26 -0.12 0.02 11.06
CA GLU A 26 0.54 0.46 9.82
C GLU A 26 0.77 -0.73 8.87
N LYS A 27 1.32 -1.83 9.38
CA LYS A 27 1.53 -3.06 8.59
C LYS A 27 0.22 -3.67 8.09
N SER A 28 -0.84 -3.65 8.90
CA SER A 28 -2.16 -4.17 8.53
C SER A 28 -2.81 -3.33 7.43
N TYR A 29 -2.76 -2.00 7.56
CA TYR A 29 -3.26 -1.08 6.53
C TYR A 29 -2.47 -1.19 5.22
N LYS A 30 -1.14 -1.36 5.28
CA LYS A 30 -0.33 -1.67 4.09
C LYS A 30 -0.78 -2.94 3.38
N SER A 31 -1.01 -4.00 4.15
CA SER A 31 -1.52 -5.26 3.61
C SER A 31 -2.89 -5.07 2.93
N ALA A 32 -3.82 -4.36 3.59
CA ALA A 32 -5.14 -4.08 3.04
C ALA A 32 -5.09 -3.20 1.77
N ALA A 33 -4.27 -2.15 1.77
CA ALA A 33 -4.06 -1.28 0.61
C ALA A 33 -3.53 -2.04 -0.61
N HIS A 34 -2.73 -3.08 -0.40
CA HIS A 34 -2.14 -3.88 -1.48
C HIS A 34 -2.92 -5.14 -1.82
N ASN A 35 -4.02 -5.42 -1.11
CA ASN A 35 -4.76 -6.66 -1.27
C ASN A 35 -5.61 -6.61 -2.57
N PRO A 36 -5.36 -7.51 -3.54
CA PRO A 36 -6.17 -7.53 -4.77
C PRO A 36 -7.60 -8.02 -4.53
N ASN A 37 -7.89 -8.66 -3.41
CA ASN A 37 -9.21 -9.23 -3.08
C ASN A 37 -10.16 -8.24 -2.40
N VAL A 38 -9.71 -7.03 -2.07
CA VAL A 38 -10.60 -5.97 -1.54
C VAL A 38 -11.02 -5.02 -2.66
N SER A 39 -12.04 -4.20 -2.42
CA SER A 39 -12.46 -3.19 -3.41
C SER A 39 -11.42 -2.07 -3.54
N HIS A 40 -11.42 -1.38 -4.68
CA HIS A 40 -10.54 -0.21 -4.88
C HIS A 40 -10.74 0.86 -3.81
N GLU A 41 -12.00 1.18 -3.46
CA GLU A 41 -12.31 2.14 -2.39
C GLU A 41 -11.75 1.71 -1.03
N ALA A 42 -11.81 0.41 -0.71
CA ALA A 42 -11.23 -0.12 0.52
C ALA A 42 -9.70 -0.01 0.52
N ARG A 43 -9.04 -0.21 -0.64
CA ARG A 43 -7.60 0.01 -0.76
C ARG A 43 -7.21 1.46 -0.51
N ILE A 44 -7.96 2.42 -1.08
CA ILE A 44 -7.71 3.84 -0.90
C ILE A 44 -7.84 4.22 0.58
N ASN A 45 -8.91 3.81 1.26
CA ASN A 45 -9.09 4.09 2.68
C ASN A 45 -7.96 3.50 3.53
N ALA A 46 -7.57 2.26 3.26
CA ALA A 46 -6.43 1.64 3.94
C ALA A 46 -5.11 2.38 3.65
N ALA A 47 -4.91 2.84 2.42
CA ALA A 47 -3.72 3.59 2.04
C ALA A 47 -3.66 4.98 2.69
N GLU A 48 -4.80 5.65 2.91
CA GLU A 48 -4.87 6.90 3.66
C GLU A 48 -4.42 6.70 5.11
N LYS A 49 -4.87 5.62 5.75
CA LYS A 49 -4.45 5.26 7.11
C LYS A 49 -3.00 4.81 7.20
N LEU A 50 -2.52 4.12 6.18
CA LEU A 50 -1.10 3.83 6.04
C LEU A 50 -0.29 5.13 5.98
N ALA A 51 -0.68 6.08 5.13
CA ALA A 51 0.05 7.34 4.95
C ALA A 51 0.09 8.19 6.23
N GLU A 52 -1.03 8.29 6.95
CA GLU A 52 -1.13 8.99 8.23
C GLU A 52 -0.14 8.41 9.27
N LEU A 53 -0.16 7.09 9.47
CA LEU A 53 0.74 6.42 10.42
C LEU A 53 2.20 6.47 9.99
N HIS A 54 2.45 6.39 8.68
CA HIS A 54 3.78 6.46 8.12
C HIS A 54 4.43 7.82 8.36
N GLU A 55 3.68 8.89 8.08
CA GLU A 55 4.11 10.27 8.27
C GLU A 55 4.32 10.57 9.75
N GLU A 56 3.45 10.09 10.64
CA GLU A 56 3.63 10.23 12.09
C GLU A 56 4.94 9.56 12.58
N ARG A 57 5.25 8.36 12.08
CA ARG A 57 6.43 7.60 12.52
C ARG A 57 7.74 8.10 11.92
N THR A 58 7.74 8.51 10.65
CA THR A 58 8.96 8.78 9.86
C THR A 58 9.15 10.26 9.54
N GLY A 59 8.08 11.06 9.56
CA GLY A 59 8.06 12.41 9.00
C GLY A 59 8.00 12.44 7.46
N GLU A 60 7.95 11.28 6.80
CA GLU A 60 7.87 11.18 5.34
C GLU A 60 6.44 10.96 4.90
N ARG A 61 5.99 11.76 3.92
CA ARG A 61 4.67 11.63 3.34
C ARG A 61 4.71 10.72 2.11
N ILE A 62 3.88 9.69 2.12
CA ILE A 62 3.64 8.80 0.97
C ILE A 62 2.29 9.13 0.32
N ASP A 63 2.13 8.80 -0.96
CA ASP A 63 0.87 9.02 -1.68
C ASP A 63 -0.11 7.85 -1.50
N PRO A 64 -1.27 8.04 -0.84
CA PRO A 64 -2.27 6.99 -0.68
C PRO A 64 -2.75 6.37 -2.00
N LYS A 65 -2.89 7.18 -3.06
CA LYS A 65 -3.36 6.68 -4.36
C LYS A 65 -2.32 5.78 -5.01
N TYR A 66 -1.04 6.13 -4.86
CA TYR A 66 0.05 5.29 -5.32
C TYR A 66 0.06 3.94 -4.58
N GLU A 67 -0.07 3.93 -3.25
CA GLU A 67 -0.10 2.69 -2.47
C GLU A 67 -1.31 1.80 -2.82
N ALA A 68 -2.49 2.38 -3.04
CA ALA A 68 -3.66 1.63 -3.49
C ALA A 68 -3.49 1.06 -4.91
N SER A 69 -2.80 1.77 -5.79
CA SER A 69 -2.55 1.33 -7.17
C SER A 69 -1.73 0.05 -7.25
N ILE A 70 -0.93 -0.26 -6.22
CA ILE A 70 -0.20 -1.53 -6.11
C ILE A 70 -1.20 -2.70 -6.01
N GLY A 71 -2.26 -2.52 -5.23
CA GLY A 71 -3.32 -3.53 -5.13
C GLY A 71 -4.19 -3.61 -6.39
N ASP A 72 -4.41 -2.48 -7.08
CA ASP A 72 -5.07 -2.47 -8.39
C ASP A 72 -4.25 -3.26 -9.43
N ALA A 73 -2.94 -3.01 -9.52
CA ALA A 73 -2.03 -3.72 -10.42
C ALA A 73 -2.00 -5.23 -10.13
N LYS A 74 -1.98 -5.62 -8.84
CA LYS A 74 -2.07 -7.03 -8.43
C LYS A 74 -3.42 -7.68 -8.77
N ALA A 75 -4.51 -6.90 -8.79
CA ALA A 75 -5.83 -7.40 -9.18
C ALA A 75 -5.92 -7.61 -10.69
N GLU A 76 -5.34 -6.70 -11.47
CA GLU A 76 -5.23 -6.83 -12.93
C GLU A 76 -4.40 -8.05 -13.34
N GLU A 77 -3.28 -8.35 -12.67
CA GLU A 77 -2.47 -9.55 -12.99
C GLU A 77 -3.20 -10.87 -12.72
N ARG A 78 -4.21 -10.86 -11.84
CA ARG A 78 -5.01 -12.05 -11.49
C ARG A 78 -6.22 -12.26 -12.39
N SER A 79 -6.53 -11.29 -13.26
CA SER A 79 -7.71 -11.29 -14.15
C SER A 79 -7.34 -11.84 -15.53
#